data_AF-A0A821R9Z3-F1
#
_entry.id   AF-A0A821R9Z3-F1
#
_cell.length_a   1.000
_cell.length_b   1.000
_cell.length_c   1.000
_cell.angle_alpha   90.00
_cell.angle_beta   90.00
_cell.angle_gamma   90.00
#
_symmetry.space_group_name_H-M   'P 1'
#
loop_
_entity.id
_entity.type
_entity.pdbx_description
1 polymer ?
#
loop_
_entity_poly.entity_id
_entity_poly.type
_entity_poly.pdbx_seq_one_letter_code
_entity_poly.pdbx_strand_id
1 'polypeptide(L)'
;MIMPKMNGTEAHVQVAVRARPLNQREIDLKSPIIITIHGSQILVNKSQEKHNTPKTFSYDFCFDSMHLDNSNYASQEFIFNKLGLEIVKHAFEGYNACIFAYGQTGSGKSYTMMGTHNDRGIIPRLSQSMFDRIENELKQDINNHISIEAVDNEKLNDILSLKFSSTYRVEVSYFEIYNEKVRDLLNPNNNHYALKVRENKILGPYVDGLSQLVVTSYQEIETLLIEGNNYRTVASTNMNTESSRSHAVFTLKLTQTLSTEASETQSVKVSKISLVDLAGSERVSKSGIQIEQIRFREGCNINKSLSTLGLVISALATRQSYENNPKSIKKTFVPYRDSVLTWLLKDSLGGNSFTIMLATISPAYDNYEETLSTLRYADQAKKIVNHAIINEDEPGKVIRELRNEIDKLRKELADAKAEKSAEKLNAEINENEKLMQTITKDWQERIAETDKISKERHELLEKSGISVCSSGIGLEKDRLYLVNLNPDPALNELLVYYLKTKTSIGRPDASIKHDIELIGVGISPEHCIIEIRNQNQIFLIPLNKSKTYVNGQLIDNERQLRHGDRILLGCSHFFRLNSPGDK
;
A
#
# COMPACT_ATOMS: atom_id res chain seq x y z
N MET A 1 10.64 13.17 -38.50
CA MET A 1 9.28 12.92 -37.98
C MET A 1 9.16 13.72 -36.68
N ILE A 2 8.49 14.86 -36.76
CA ILE A 2 8.33 15.80 -35.64
C ILE A 2 7.37 15.12 -34.66
N MET A 3 7.83 14.78 -33.45
CA MET A 3 6.94 14.27 -32.41
C MET A 3 5.89 15.36 -32.12
N PRO A 4 4.59 15.01 -32.08
CA PRO A 4 3.58 16.00 -31.72
C PRO A 4 3.90 16.57 -30.34
N LYS A 5 3.75 17.89 -30.17
CA LYS A 5 3.81 18.52 -28.86
C LYS A 5 2.80 17.80 -27.96
N MET A 6 3.26 17.07 -26.96
CA MET A 6 2.37 16.49 -25.96
C MET A 6 1.77 17.66 -25.17
N ASN A 7 0.44 17.77 -25.16
CA ASN A 7 -0.30 18.72 -24.33
C ASN A 7 -0.27 18.27 -22.85
N GLY A 8 0.93 18.11 -22.30
CA GLY A 8 1.15 17.74 -20.90
C GLY A 8 1.68 18.90 -20.11
N THR A 9 1.24 19.01 -18.85
CA THR A 9 1.77 19.95 -17.88
C THR A 9 3.09 19.40 -17.36
N GLU A 10 4.19 20.12 -17.58
CA GLU A 10 5.46 19.83 -16.91
C GLU A 10 5.29 20.10 -15.41
N ALA A 11 5.52 19.06 -14.60
CA ALA A 11 5.36 19.13 -13.16
C ALA A 11 6.59 18.53 -12.48
N HIS A 12 7.29 19.33 -11.68
CA HIS A 12 8.34 18.80 -10.83
C HIS A 12 7.77 17.87 -9.78
N VAL A 13 8.52 16.82 -9.43
CA VAL A 13 8.20 16.00 -8.26
C VAL A 13 8.28 16.90 -7.02
N GLN A 14 7.14 17.09 -6.34
CA GLN A 14 7.08 17.85 -5.10
C GLN A 14 7.67 17.02 -3.97
N VAL A 15 8.43 17.66 -3.10
CA VAL A 15 9.10 17.01 -1.98
C VAL A 15 8.64 17.62 -0.66
N ALA A 16 8.07 16.77 0.18
CA ALA A 16 7.71 17.08 1.54
C ALA A 16 8.59 16.28 2.52
N VAL A 17 9.10 16.93 3.55
CA VAL A 17 9.83 16.27 4.63
C VAL A 17 9.06 16.38 5.93
N ARG A 18 8.96 15.28 6.69
CA ARG A 18 8.30 15.24 8.00
C ARG A 18 9.26 14.71 9.07
N ALA A 19 9.50 15.50 10.11
CA ALA A 19 10.18 15.06 11.32
C ALA A 19 9.17 14.64 12.39
N ARG A 20 9.23 13.38 12.84
CA ARG A 20 8.34 12.85 13.89
C ARG A 20 8.80 13.27 15.31
N PRO A 21 7.98 13.09 16.36
CA PRO A 21 8.45 13.19 17.74
C PRO A 21 9.54 12.16 18.05
N LEU A 22 10.33 12.39 19.11
CA LEU A 22 11.19 11.35 19.67
C LEU A 22 10.33 10.16 20.15
N ASN A 23 10.79 8.95 19.89
CA ASN A 23 10.14 7.74 20.40
C ASN A 23 10.63 7.42 21.82
N GLN A 24 9.96 6.50 22.51
CA GLN A 24 10.30 6.16 23.90
C GLN A 24 11.76 5.74 24.07
N ARG A 25 12.29 4.94 23.14
CA ARG A 25 13.69 4.49 23.19
C ARG A 25 14.66 5.66 23.07
N GLU A 26 14.42 6.61 22.18
CA GLU A 26 15.26 7.80 22.00
C GLU A 26 15.17 8.73 23.23
N ILE A 27 14.00 8.83 23.86
CA ILE A 27 13.81 9.57 25.11
C ILE A 27 14.59 8.90 26.25
N ASP A 28 14.47 7.58 26.40
CA ASP A 28 15.14 6.79 27.44
C ASP A 28 16.67 6.88 27.30
N LEU A 29 17.17 6.88 26.07
CA LEU A 29 18.59 7.07 25.74
C LEU A 29 19.05 8.52 25.86
N LYS A 30 18.14 9.46 26.11
CA LYS A 30 18.39 10.92 26.14
C LYS A 30 19.05 11.40 24.84
N SER A 31 18.64 10.84 23.71
CA SER A 31 19.20 11.14 22.40
C SER A 31 18.94 12.61 22.05
N PRO A 32 19.99 13.42 21.77
CA PRO A 32 19.78 14.83 21.47
C PRO A 32 19.06 15.02 20.12
N ILE A 33 18.23 16.05 20.03
CA ILE A 33 17.58 16.47 18.79
C ILE A 33 18.60 17.17 17.90
N ILE A 34 18.72 16.71 16.66
CA ILE A 34 19.68 17.22 15.65
C ILE A 34 19.01 18.00 14.52
N ILE A 35 17.68 18.10 14.53
CA ILE A 35 16.88 18.73 13.47
C ILE A 35 16.29 20.04 13.98
N THR A 36 16.37 21.07 13.14
CA THR A 36 15.62 22.33 13.32
C THR A 36 14.92 22.67 12.02
N ILE A 37 13.63 22.99 12.09
CA ILE A 37 12.80 23.30 10.92
C ILE A 37 12.38 24.76 10.99
N HIS A 38 12.64 25.51 9.91
CA HIS A 38 12.25 26.91 9.76
C HIS A 38 11.60 27.12 8.39
N GLY A 39 10.27 27.24 8.37
CA GLY A 39 9.52 27.34 7.12
C GLY A 39 9.77 26.14 6.21
N SER A 40 10.36 26.37 5.03
CA SER A 40 10.72 25.33 4.05
C SER A 40 12.17 24.84 4.17
N GLN A 41 12.87 25.21 5.25
CA GLN A 41 14.27 24.82 5.47
C GLN A 41 14.43 23.85 6.63
N ILE A 42 15.35 22.91 6.47
CA ILE A 42 15.76 21.95 7.48
C ILE A 42 17.24 22.11 7.76
N LEU A 43 17.59 22.38 9.01
CA LEU A 43 18.94 22.41 9.51
C LEU A 43 19.25 21.09 10.23
N VAL A 44 20.34 20.44 9.85
CA VAL A 44 20.84 19.22 10.48
C VAL A 44 22.15 19.52 11.19
N ASN A 45 22.15 19.45 12.51
CA ASN A 45 23.30 19.76 13.35
C ASN A 45 23.80 18.52 14.10
N LYS A 46 25.01 18.07 13.80
CA LYS A 46 25.69 17.02 14.58
C LYS A 46 26.60 17.73 15.59
N SER A 47 26.00 18.18 16.68
CA SER A 47 26.54 19.18 17.62
C SER A 47 27.53 18.65 18.67
N GLN A 48 28.10 17.46 18.50
CA GLN A 48 29.13 16.92 19.40
C GLN A 48 30.58 17.04 18.86
N GLU A 49 30.78 17.57 17.65
CA GLU A 49 32.11 17.69 17.03
C GLU A 49 32.54 19.16 16.87
N LYS A 50 33.73 19.52 17.37
CA LYS A 50 34.28 20.90 17.42
C LYS A 50 34.44 21.60 16.05
N HIS A 51 34.23 20.91 14.92
CA HIS A 51 34.43 21.43 13.56
C HIS A 51 33.25 21.18 12.60
N ASN A 52 32.05 20.87 13.11
CA ASN A 52 30.96 20.50 12.23
C ASN A 52 30.07 21.69 11.84
N THR A 53 30.07 22.04 10.55
CA THR A 53 29.15 23.03 9.99
C THR A 53 27.76 22.40 9.82
N PRO A 54 26.68 23.01 10.34
CA PRO A 54 25.32 22.55 10.12
C PRO A 54 25.01 22.41 8.63
N LYS A 55 24.32 21.33 8.25
CA LYS A 55 23.89 21.10 6.86
C LYS A 55 22.47 21.65 6.70
N THR A 56 22.26 22.47 5.68
CA THR A 56 20.95 23.06 5.38
C THR A 56 20.37 22.46 4.12
N PHE A 57 19.08 22.12 4.16
CA PHE A 57 18.31 21.63 3.04
C PHE A 57 17.04 22.47 2.87
N SER A 58 16.48 22.52 1.66
CA SER A 58 15.26 23.27 1.37
C SER A 58 14.33 22.47 0.46
N TYR A 59 13.09 22.28 0.90
CA TYR A 59 12.08 21.47 0.22
C TYR A 59 10.81 22.27 -0.02
N ASP A 60 9.83 21.69 -0.71
CA ASP A 60 8.57 22.37 -0.99
C ASP A 60 7.74 22.48 0.31
N PHE A 61 7.79 21.43 1.14
CA PHE A 61 7.18 21.42 2.46
C PHE A 61 8.11 20.80 3.51
N CYS A 62 8.20 21.41 4.68
CA CYS A 62 8.90 20.86 5.85
C CYS A 62 7.94 20.87 7.05
N PHE A 63 7.61 19.69 7.55
CA PHE A 63 6.64 19.47 8.62
C PHE A 63 7.36 19.13 9.92
N ASP A 64 7.17 20.01 10.91
CA ASP A 64 7.63 19.79 12.29
C ASP A 64 6.52 19.12 13.10
N SER A 65 6.64 17.81 13.31
CA SER A 65 5.77 17.07 14.24
C SER A 65 6.54 16.71 15.52
N MET A 66 7.64 17.39 15.88
CA MET A 66 8.51 16.95 16.98
C MET A 66 7.90 17.17 18.36
N HIS A 67 7.15 18.26 18.54
CA HIS A 67 6.58 18.66 19.82
C HIS A 67 5.11 19.06 19.66
N LEU A 68 4.20 18.32 20.32
CA LEU A 68 2.75 18.58 20.29
C LEU A 68 2.38 20.00 20.73
N ASP A 69 3.14 20.57 21.67
CA ASP A 69 2.89 21.91 22.22
C ASP A 69 3.41 23.04 21.33
N ASN A 70 4.08 22.73 20.21
CA ASN A 70 4.58 23.74 19.28
C ASN A 70 3.39 24.31 18.47
N SER A 71 3.30 25.64 18.38
CA SER A 71 2.24 26.31 17.58
C SER A 71 2.24 25.89 16.11
N ASN A 72 3.39 25.41 15.61
CA ASN A 72 3.56 24.95 14.24
C ASN A 72 3.53 23.42 14.10
N TYR A 73 2.99 22.70 15.10
CA TYR A 73 2.90 21.24 15.05
C TYR A 73 2.13 20.76 13.82
N ALA A 74 2.80 19.97 12.99
CA ALA A 74 2.23 19.39 11.79
C ALA A 74 1.43 18.13 12.12
N SER A 75 0.13 18.29 12.36
CA SER A 75 -0.81 17.18 12.54
C SER A 75 -1.06 16.40 11.24
N GLN A 76 -1.63 15.19 11.35
CA GLN A 76 -2.05 14.41 10.17
C GLN A 76 -3.00 15.18 9.27
N GLU A 77 -3.96 15.90 9.87
CA GLU A 77 -4.92 16.73 9.15
C GLU A 77 -4.23 17.88 8.42
N PHE A 78 -3.31 18.58 9.08
CA PHE A 78 -2.56 19.66 8.44
C PHE A 78 -1.75 19.16 7.23
N ILE A 79 -1.06 18.03 7.37
CA ILE A 79 -0.29 17.42 6.29
C ILE A 79 -1.20 16.98 5.14
N PHE A 80 -2.34 16.36 5.44
CA PHE A 80 -3.33 15.99 4.44
C PHE A 80 -3.87 17.21 3.69
N ASN A 81 -4.21 18.29 4.40
CA ASN A 81 -4.71 19.51 3.77
C ASN A 81 -3.67 20.16 2.84
N LYS A 82 -2.38 20.01 3.14
CA LYS A 82 -1.28 20.53 2.31
C LYS A 82 -0.95 19.65 1.11
N LEU A 83 -1.01 18.32 1.24
CA LEU A 83 -0.56 17.40 0.19
C LEU A 83 -1.71 16.64 -0.49
N GLY A 84 -2.66 16.13 0.29
CA GLY A 84 -3.71 15.23 -0.18
C GLY A 84 -4.81 15.92 -0.97
N LEU A 85 -5.25 17.11 -0.55
CA LEU A 85 -6.34 17.84 -1.25
C LEU A 85 -5.98 18.21 -2.69
N GLU A 86 -4.72 18.56 -2.95
CA GLU A 86 -4.22 18.83 -4.30
C GLU A 86 -4.30 17.57 -5.19
N ILE A 87 -3.98 16.41 -4.63
CA ILE A 87 -4.05 15.13 -5.34
C ILE A 87 -5.50 14.73 -5.63
N VAL A 88 -6.41 14.94 -4.68
CA VAL A 88 -7.87 14.76 -4.94
C VAL A 88 -8.31 15.68 -6.07
N LYS A 89 -7.89 16.95 -6.05
CA LYS A 89 -8.22 17.90 -7.12
C LYS A 89 -7.75 17.40 -8.49
N HIS A 90 -6.47 17.05 -8.63
CA HIS A 90 -5.90 16.54 -9.89
C HIS A 90 -6.60 15.26 -10.38
N ALA A 91 -6.99 14.37 -9.46
CA ALA A 91 -7.70 13.15 -9.82
C ALA A 91 -9.06 13.42 -10.49
N PHE A 92 -9.84 14.38 -9.99
CA PHE A 92 -11.12 14.77 -10.60
C PHE A 92 -10.94 15.56 -11.90
N GLU A 93 -9.78 16.21 -12.09
CA GLU A 93 -9.44 16.84 -13.36
C GLU A 93 -9.09 15.79 -14.44
N GLY A 94 -8.79 14.55 -14.04
CA GLY A 94 -8.44 13.43 -14.91
C GLY A 94 -6.94 13.14 -14.98
N TYR A 95 -6.13 13.69 -14.07
CA TYR A 95 -4.69 13.42 -14.01
C TYR A 95 -4.37 12.21 -13.14
N ASN A 96 -3.35 11.45 -13.52
CA ASN A 96 -2.75 10.45 -12.65
C ASN A 96 -1.95 11.12 -11.54
N ALA A 97 -1.90 10.49 -10.37
CA ALA A 97 -1.22 11.03 -9.21
C ALA A 97 -0.52 9.94 -8.38
N CYS A 98 0.54 10.31 -7.67
CA CYS A 98 1.30 9.41 -6.84
C CYS A 98 1.80 10.11 -5.57
N ILE A 99 1.63 9.48 -4.41
CA ILE A 99 2.29 9.88 -3.17
C ILE A 99 3.06 8.67 -2.67
N PHE A 100 4.37 8.79 -2.49
CA PHE A 100 5.18 7.72 -1.90
C PHE A 100 5.95 8.19 -0.67
N ALA A 101 5.86 7.43 0.41
CA ALA A 101 6.60 7.68 1.65
C ALA A 101 7.95 6.95 1.64
N TYR A 102 9.02 7.67 1.99
CA TYR A 102 10.40 7.18 2.02
C TYR A 102 11.08 7.55 3.33
N GLY A 103 11.98 6.70 3.84
CA GLY A 103 12.71 6.90 5.08
C GLY A 103 13.03 5.59 5.80
N GLN A 104 13.86 5.65 6.84
CA GLN A 104 14.23 4.45 7.62
C GLN A 104 13.03 3.82 8.34
N THR A 105 13.15 2.58 8.77
CA THR A 105 12.17 1.96 9.66
C THR A 105 11.99 2.77 10.94
N GLY A 106 10.74 2.95 11.34
CA GLY A 106 10.38 3.76 12.50
C GLY A 106 10.49 5.28 12.28
N SER A 107 10.74 5.80 11.07
CA SER A 107 10.74 7.24 10.80
C SER A 107 9.34 7.88 10.70
N GLY A 108 8.29 7.07 10.52
CA GLY A 108 6.90 7.52 10.42
C GLY A 108 6.25 7.39 9.03
N LYS A 109 6.80 6.57 8.11
CA LYS A 109 6.21 6.30 6.78
C LYS A 109 4.75 5.82 6.87
N SER A 110 4.52 4.66 7.48
CA SER A 110 3.19 4.06 7.64
C SER A 110 2.27 4.91 8.50
N TYR A 111 2.79 5.58 9.53
CA TYR A 111 2.02 6.56 10.31
C TYR A 111 1.55 7.72 9.43
N THR A 112 2.37 8.21 8.49
CA THR A 112 1.93 9.29 7.60
C THR A 112 0.94 8.80 6.53
N MET A 113 1.20 7.64 5.94
CA MET A 113 0.35 7.09 4.86
C MET A 113 -0.97 6.54 5.39
N MET A 114 -0.93 5.65 6.37
CA MET A 114 -2.12 5.00 6.94
C MET A 114 -2.61 5.70 8.21
N GLY A 115 -1.69 6.07 9.10
CA GLY A 115 -2.03 6.59 10.42
C GLY A 115 -2.45 5.52 11.41
N THR A 116 -3.09 5.97 12.49
CA THR A 116 -3.72 5.09 13.49
C THR A 116 -5.24 5.20 13.38
N HIS A 117 -5.98 4.35 14.08
CA HIS A 117 -7.45 4.45 14.14
C HIS A 117 -7.93 5.82 14.63
N ASN A 118 -7.23 6.41 15.61
CA ASN A 118 -7.59 7.71 16.19
C ASN A 118 -7.02 8.89 15.39
N ASP A 119 -5.94 8.65 14.63
CA ASP A 119 -5.22 9.70 13.90
C ASP A 119 -4.88 9.22 12.48
N ARG A 120 -5.93 9.18 11.66
CA ARG A 120 -5.95 8.73 10.27
C ARG A 120 -4.91 9.48 9.43
N GLY A 121 -4.18 8.76 8.58
CA GLY A 121 -3.16 9.30 7.69
C GLY A 121 -3.71 9.76 6.33
N ILE A 122 -2.81 9.88 5.35
CA ILE A 122 -3.14 10.37 4.00
C ILE A 122 -4.14 9.46 3.28
N ILE A 123 -3.93 8.14 3.26
CA ILE A 123 -4.78 7.17 2.54
C ILE A 123 -6.24 7.26 2.97
N PRO A 124 -6.59 7.06 4.25
CA PRO A 124 -7.99 7.14 4.68
C PRO A 124 -8.59 8.54 4.47
N ARG A 125 -7.86 9.63 4.76
CA ARG A 125 -8.38 11.00 4.56
C ARG A 125 -8.60 11.34 3.09
N LEU A 126 -7.73 10.87 2.20
CA LEU A 126 -7.85 11.07 0.75
C LEU A 126 -9.06 10.31 0.21
N SER A 127 -9.22 9.05 0.61
CA SER A 127 -10.39 8.23 0.24
C SER A 127 -11.69 8.86 0.74
N GLN A 128 -11.72 9.36 1.98
CA GLN A 128 -12.88 10.06 2.53
C GLN A 128 -13.18 11.34 1.74
N SER A 129 -12.18 12.20 1.53
CA SER A 129 -12.33 13.44 0.79
C SER A 129 -12.77 13.23 -0.67
N MET A 130 -12.34 12.14 -1.31
CA MET A 130 -12.82 11.76 -2.63
C MET A 130 -14.32 11.47 -2.62
N PHE A 131 -14.79 10.64 -1.69
CA PHE A 131 -16.22 10.31 -1.59
C PHE A 131 -17.07 11.50 -1.13
N ASP A 132 -16.59 12.29 -0.18
CA ASP A 132 -17.26 13.54 0.23
C ASP A 132 -17.47 14.46 -0.98
N ARG A 133 -16.46 14.57 -1.86
CA ARG A 133 -16.56 15.36 -3.08
C ARG A 133 -17.56 14.76 -4.08
N ILE A 134 -17.54 13.44 -4.30
CA ILE A 134 -18.54 12.76 -5.15
C ILE A 134 -19.94 13.02 -4.63
N GLU A 135 -20.18 12.83 -3.32
CA GLU A 135 -21.48 13.07 -2.70
C GLU A 135 -21.94 14.52 -2.84
N ASN A 136 -21.03 15.48 -2.66
CA ASN A 136 -21.36 16.90 -2.79
C ASN A 136 -21.69 17.28 -4.23
N GLU A 137 -20.95 16.79 -5.23
CA GLU A 137 -21.24 17.02 -6.65
C GLU A 137 -22.60 16.37 -7.04
N LEU A 138 -22.89 15.16 -6.54
CA LEU A 138 -24.20 14.51 -6.74
C LEU A 138 -25.35 15.26 -6.07
N LYS A 139 -25.18 15.74 -4.82
CA LYS A 139 -26.20 16.54 -4.12
C LYS A 139 -26.49 17.86 -4.83
N GLN A 140 -25.45 18.50 -5.38
CA GLN A 140 -25.60 19.73 -6.16
C GLN A 140 -26.39 19.47 -7.45
N ASP A 141 -26.10 18.40 -8.19
CA ASP A 141 -26.86 18.01 -9.38
C ASP A 141 -28.33 17.76 -9.05
N ILE A 142 -28.62 17.04 -7.95
CA ILE A 142 -29.99 16.79 -7.47
C ILE A 142 -30.70 18.11 -7.18
N ASN A 143 -30.06 19.03 -6.46
CA ASN A 143 -30.65 20.33 -6.11
C ASN A 143 -30.88 21.23 -7.34
N ASN A 144 -30.02 21.14 -8.37
CA ASN A 144 -30.15 21.91 -9.59
C ASN A 144 -31.28 21.39 -10.50
N HIS A 145 -31.55 20.08 -10.47
CA HIS A 145 -32.60 19.46 -11.30
C HIS A 145 -33.96 19.30 -10.59
N ILE A 146 -33.98 19.35 -9.25
CA ILE A 146 -35.21 19.25 -8.45
C ILE A 146 -35.44 20.59 -7.74
N SER A 147 -36.26 21.47 -8.33
CA SER A 147 -36.91 22.54 -7.56
C SER A 147 -37.95 21.89 -6.65
N ILE A 148 -37.62 21.73 -5.36
CA ILE A 148 -38.49 21.19 -4.31
C ILE A 148 -39.57 22.23 -3.96
N GLU A 149 -40.48 22.49 -4.90
CA GLU A 149 -41.76 23.11 -4.61
C GLU A 149 -42.84 22.30 -5.34
N ALA A 150 -43.52 21.44 -4.59
CA ALA A 150 -44.69 20.64 -4.95
C ALA A 150 -44.51 19.64 -6.12
N VAL A 151 -44.12 18.40 -5.82
CA VAL A 151 -44.21 17.30 -6.78
C VAL A 151 -44.88 16.08 -6.16
N ASP A 152 -46.04 15.70 -6.72
CA ASP A 152 -46.78 14.47 -6.41
C ASP A 152 -45.93 13.21 -6.65
N ASN A 153 -46.17 12.17 -5.85
CA ASN A 153 -45.40 10.91 -5.81
C ASN A 153 -45.24 10.19 -7.17
N GLU A 154 -46.09 10.43 -8.17
CA GLU A 154 -45.96 9.83 -9.50
C GLU A 154 -44.78 10.36 -10.31
N LYS A 155 -44.36 11.62 -10.11
CA LYS A 155 -43.19 12.21 -10.78
C LYS A 155 -41.85 11.84 -10.13
N LEU A 156 -41.86 11.19 -8.97
CA LEU A 156 -40.64 10.78 -8.26
C LEU A 156 -39.86 9.69 -9.03
N ASN A 157 -40.57 8.80 -9.73
CA ASN A 157 -39.94 7.78 -10.56
C ASN A 157 -39.34 8.35 -11.86
N ASP A 158 -39.94 9.40 -12.42
CA ASP A 158 -39.36 10.15 -13.54
C ASP A 158 -38.13 10.97 -13.08
N ILE A 159 -38.15 11.50 -11.86
CA ILE A 159 -36.99 12.15 -11.22
C ILE A 159 -35.83 11.16 -10.99
N LEU A 160 -36.12 9.91 -10.60
CA LEU A 160 -35.09 8.86 -10.48
C LEU A 160 -34.51 8.41 -11.84
N SER A 161 -35.19 8.74 -12.94
CA SER A 161 -34.68 8.54 -14.30
C SER A 161 -33.86 9.73 -14.84
N LEU A 162 -33.67 10.78 -14.03
CA LEU A 162 -32.85 11.94 -14.40
C LEU A 162 -31.43 11.48 -14.73
N LYS A 163 -31.00 11.80 -15.96
CA LYS A 163 -29.61 11.66 -16.39
C LYS A 163 -28.78 12.64 -15.57
N PHE A 164 -28.10 12.15 -14.53
CA PHE A 164 -27.09 12.93 -13.83
C PHE A 164 -26.08 13.51 -14.84
N SER A 165 -25.68 14.77 -14.63
CA SER A 165 -24.68 15.42 -15.49
C SER A 165 -23.35 14.66 -15.46
N SER A 166 -23.07 14.02 -14.33
CA SER A 166 -21.83 13.31 -14.06
C SER A 166 -22.10 11.97 -13.36
N THR A 167 -21.44 10.91 -13.80
CA THR A 167 -21.42 9.61 -13.08
C THR A 167 -19.99 9.27 -12.67
N TYR A 168 -19.85 8.68 -11.49
CA TYR A 168 -18.55 8.37 -10.89
C TYR A 168 -18.47 6.86 -10.62
N ARG A 169 -17.31 6.29 -10.93
CA ARG A 169 -16.98 4.89 -10.63
C ARG A 169 -15.61 4.86 -9.96
N VAL A 170 -15.54 4.20 -8.82
CA VAL A 170 -14.30 4.07 -8.04
C VAL A 170 -13.95 2.60 -7.94
N GLU A 171 -12.70 2.29 -8.28
CA GLU A 171 -12.11 0.96 -8.14
C GLU A 171 -10.85 1.05 -7.27
N VAL A 172 -10.59 0.02 -6.46
CA VAL A 172 -9.40 -0.05 -5.61
C VAL A 172 -8.61 -1.32 -5.84
N SER A 173 -7.30 -1.22 -5.65
CA SER A 173 -6.41 -2.37 -5.55
C SER A 173 -5.40 -2.13 -4.44
N TYR A 174 -4.99 -3.21 -3.77
CA TYR A 174 -3.99 -3.14 -2.72
C TYR A 174 -3.07 -4.35 -2.83
N PHE A 175 -1.77 -4.10 -2.96
CA PHE A 175 -0.78 -5.18 -3.06
C PHE A 175 0.49 -4.83 -2.30
N GLU A 176 1.21 -5.87 -1.91
CA GLU A 176 2.56 -5.76 -1.39
C GLU A 176 3.60 -6.26 -2.39
N ILE A 177 4.77 -5.63 -2.38
CA ILE A 177 5.97 -6.10 -3.05
C ILE A 177 6.95 -6.51 -1.96
N TYR A 178 7.25 -7.80 -1.90
CA TYR A 178 8.23 -8.34 -0.98
C TYR A 178 9.17 -9.28 -1.74
N ASN A 179 10.47 -9.07 -1.60
CA ASN A 179 11.48 -9.91 -2.24
C ASN A 179 11.27 -10.05 -3.77
N GLU A 180 10.97 -8.93 -4.44
CA GLU A 180 10.65 -8.86 -5.89
C GLU A 180 9.43 -9.71 -6.31
N LYS A 181 8.57 -10.09 -5.37
CA LYS A 181 7.31 -10.81 -5.62
C LYS A 181 6.14 -9.93 -5.25
N VAL A 182 5.13 -9.90 -6.12
CA VAL A 182 3.89 -9.16 -5.88
C VAL A 182 2.86 -10.08 -5.27
N ARG A 183 2.19 -9.62 -4.22
CA ARG A 183 1.08 -10.33 -3.58
C ARG A 183 -0.12 -9.40 -3.47
N ASP A 184 -1.27 -9.89 -3.90
CA ASP A 184 -2.55 -9.21 -3.75
C ASP A 184 -3.00 -9.26 -2.29
N LEU A 185 -3.23 -8.10 -1.67
CA LEU A 185 -3.69 -8.00 -0.28
C LEU A 185 -5.22 -8.05 -0.17
N LEU A 186 -5.93 -7.94 -1.28
CA LEU A 186 -7.39 -7.99 -1.33
C LEU A 186 -7.92 -9.33 -1.89
N ASN A 187 -7.05 -10.19 -2.41
CA ASN A 187 -7.46 -11.50 -2.90
C ASN A 187 -6.98 -12.63 -1.98
N PRO A 188 -7.89 -13.24 -1.22
CA PRO A 188 -7.53 -14.26 -0.25
C PRO A 188 -7.17 -15.62 -0.89
N ASN A 189 -7.43 -15.81 -2.20
CA ASN A 189 -7.17 -17.05 -2.91
C ASN A 189 -5.78 -17.08 -3.58
N ASN A 190 -5.14 -15.91 -3.76
CA ASN A 190 -3.83 -15.79 -4.43
C ASN A 190 -2.64 -16.09 -3.50
N ASN A 191 -2.88 -16.75 -2.35
CA ASN A 191 -1.91 -16.88 -1.26
C ASN A 191 -0.69 -17.75 -1.58
N HIS A 192 -0.77 -18.59 -2.62
CA HIS A 192 0.29 -19.53 -2.96
C HIS A 192 1.17 -19.06 -4.13
N TYR A 193 0.77 -18.03 -4.89
CA TYR A 193 1.46 -17.64 -6.12
C TYR A 193 1.71 -16.13 -6.18
N ALA A 194 2.98 -15.76 -6.33
CA ALA A 194 3.35 -14.38 -6.62
C ALA A 194 2.78 -13.97 -7.98
N LEU A 195 2.07 -12.83 -8.00
CA LEU A 195 1.57 -12.25 -9.24
C LEU A 195 2.74 -11.77 -10.10
N LYS A 196 2.58 -11.92 -11.42
CA LYS A 196 3.62 -11.56 -12.40
C LYS A 196 3.41 -10.13 -12.86
N VAL A 197 4.48 -9.35 -12.88
CA VAL A 197 4.49 -8.05 -13.56
C VAL A 197 4.75 -8.25 -15.05
N ARG A 198 3.90 -7.63 -15.87
CA ARG A 198 4.01 -7.61 -17.33
C ARG A 198 4.02 -6.16 -17.81
N GLU A 199 4.45 -5.94 -19.05
CA GLU A 199 4.41 -4.61 -19.68
C GLU A 199 3.79 -4.74 -21.06
N ASN A 200 2.66 -4.06 -21.23
CA ASN A 200 1.99 -3.93 -22.51
C ASN A 200 2.44 -2.63 -23.19
N LYS A 201 2.48 -2.61 -24.53
CA LYS A 201 2.94 -1.43 -25.28
C LYS A 201 2.05 -0.19 -25.07
N ILE A 202 0.76 -0.41 -24.81
CA ILE A 202 -0.27 0.63 -24.68
C ILE A 202 -0.51 0.95 -23.21
N LEU A 203 -0.76 -0.07 -22.38
CA LEU A 203 -1.08 0.11 -20.95
C LEU A 203 0.15 0.34 -20.05
N GLY A 204 1.35 0.08 -20.56
CA GLY A 204 2.56 0.12 -19.75
C GLY A 204 2.66 -1.06 -18.76
N PRO A 205 3.44 -0.90 -17.67
CA PRO A 205 3.67 -1.95 -16.69
C PRO A 205 2.45 -2.18 -15.78
N TYR A 206 2.03 -3.43 -15.62
CA TYR A 206 0.89 -3.82 -14.80
C TYR A 206 1.09 -5.18 -14.13
N VAL A 207 0.26 -5.49 -13.13
CA VAL A 207 0.29 -6.76 -12.40
C VAL A 207 -0.82 -7.67 -12.95
N ASP A 208 -0.45 -8.78 -13.60
CA ASP A 208 -1.43 -9.74 -14.15
C ASP A 208 -2.12 -10.49 -13.00
N GLY A 209 -3.45 -10.45 -12.99
CA GLY A 209 -4.28 -11.10 -11.97
C GLY A 209 -4.44 -10.32 -10.67
N LEU A 210 -4.03 -9.05 -10.62
CA LEU A 210 -4.31 -8.17 -9.47
C LEU A 210 -5.79 -7.82 -9.42
N SER A 211 -6.39 -7.94 -8.24
CA SER A 211 -7.80 -7.63 -8.03
C SER A 211 -8.05 -6.13 -8.09
N GLN A 212 -9.08 -5.74 -8.84
CA GLN A 212 -9.61 -4.38 -8.91
C GLN A 212 -11.05 -4.43 -8.42
N LEU A 213 -11.28 -3.96 -7.20
CA LEU A 213 -12.56 -4.07 -6.52
C LEU A 213 -13.34 -2.78 -6.64
N VAL A 214 -14.61 -2.90 -6.98
CA VAL A 214 -15.53 -1.77 -7.02
C VAL A 214 -15.85 -1.32 -5.60
N VAL A 215 -15.87 0.00 -5.37
CA VAL A 215 -16.29 0.56 -4.09
C VAL A 215 -17.30 1.68 -4.31
N THR A 216 -18.28 1.77 -3.41
CA THR A 216 -19.36 2.76 -3.46
C THR A 216 -19.34 3.75 -2.30
N SER A 217 -18.49 3.51 -1.29
CA SER A 217 -18.37 4.38 -0.12
C SER A 217 -16.96 4.34 0.49
N TYR A 218 -16.65 5.34 1.32
CA TYR A 218 -15.43 5.35 2.12
C TYR A 218 -15.37 4.16 3.09
N GLN A 219 -16.50 3.74 3.66
CA GLN A 219 -16.57 2.66 4.64
C GLN A 219 -16.13 1.31 4.04
N GLU A 220 -16.46 1.05 2.77
CA GLU A 220 -15.96 -0.11 2.05
C GLU A 220 -14.44 -0.04 1.88
N ILE A 221 -13.89 1.11 1.48
CA ILE A 221 -12.43 1.29 1.41
C ILE A 221 -11.77 1.06 2.77
N GLU A 222 -12.32 1.64 3.84
CA GLU A 222 -11.79 1.49 5.19
C GLU A 222 -11.74 0.01 5.61
N THR A 223 -12.79 -0.74 5.30
CA THR A 223 -12.84 -2.20 5.54
C THR A 223 -11.75 -2.92 4.74
N LEU A 224 -11.60 -2.62 3.45
CA LEU A 224 -10.57 -3.21 2.59
C LEU A 224 -9.14 -2.88 3.07
N LEU A 225 -8.91 -1.68 3.58
CA LEU A 225 -7.62 -1.27 4.15
C LEU A 225 -7.31 -2.06 5.42
N ILE A 226 -8.29 -2.19 6.33
CA ILE A 226 -8.14 -2.97 7.57
C ILE A 226 -7.83 -4.43 7.23
N GLU A 227 -8.64 -5.04 6.35
CA GLU A 227 -8.47 -6.43 5.93
C GLU A 227 -7.11 -6.67 5.25
N GLY A 228 -6.72 -5.80 4.32
CA GLY A 228 -5.42 -5.91 3.64
C GLY A 228 -4.23 -5.74 4.57
N ASN A 229 -4.33 -4.86 5.57
CA ASN A 229 -3.29 -4.68 6.60
C ASN A 229 -3.21 -5.87 7.57
N ASN A 230 -4.36 -6.41 7.98
CA ASN A 230 -4.43 -7.62 8.80
C ASN A 230 -3.81 -8.79 8.04
N TYR A 231 -4.12 -8.90 6.76
CA TYR A 231 -3.57 -9.92 5.88
C TYR A 231 -2.05 -9.79 5.71
N ARG A 232 -1.54 -8.58 5.50
CA ARG A 232 -0.09 -8.26 5.48
C ARG A 232 0.60 -8.66 6.81
N THR A 233 -0.09 -8.50 7.93
CA THR A 233 0.41 -8.87 9.26
C THR A 233 0.48 -10.39 9.44
N VAL A 234 -0.56 -11.13 9.04
CA VAL A 234 -0.54 -12.61 9.05
C VAL A 234 0.57 -13.15 8.14
N ALA A 235 0.71 -12.58 6.95
CA ALA A 235 1.79 -12.95 6.03
C ALA A 235 3.16 -12.77 6.68
N SER A 236 3.35 -11.66 7.38
CA SER A 236 4.57 -11.32 8.11
C SER A 236 4.89 -12.36 9.20
N THR A 237 3.93 -12.72 10.04
CA THR A 237 4.13 -13.71 11.11
C THR A 237 4.36 -15.12 10.56
N ASN A 238 3.56 -15.56 9.57
CA ASN A 238 3.66 -16.90 8.98
C ASN A 238 4.94 -17.11 8.15
N MET A 239 5.49 -16.06 7.55
CA MET A 239 6.67 -16.16 6.69
C MET A 239 7.96 -15.65 7.36
N ASN A 240 7.94 -15.35 8.66
CA ASN A 240 9.03 -14.64 9.37
C ASN A 240 9.47 -13.35 8.63
N THR A 241 8.53 -12.73 7.93
CA THR A 241 8.73 -11.54 7.10
C THR A 241 8.42 -10.32 7.95
N GLU A 242 9.24 -9.28 7.89
CA GLU A 242 9.04 -8.05 8.64
C GLU A 242 8.27 -7.05 7.76
N SER A 243 7.21 -6.41 8.26
CA SER A 243 6.44 -5.42 7.49
C SER A 243 7.29 -4.24 7.01
N SER A 244 8.33 -3.89 7.78
CA SER A 244 9.34 -2.87 7.45
C SER A 244 10.12 -3.18 6.17
N ARG A 245 10.06 -4.42 5.69
CA ARG A 245 10.80 -4.94 4.54
C ARG A 245 9.96 -5.12 3.28
N SER A 246 8.66 -4.86 3.32
CA SER A 246 7.80 -4.88 2.14
C SER A 246 7.35 -3.48 1.74
N HIS A 247 7.16 -3.26 0.45
CA HIS A 247 6.50 -2.07 -0.07
C HIS A 247 5.01 -2.36 -0.16
N ALA A 248 4.15 -1.44 0.27
CA ALA A 248 2.72 -1.54 0.09
C ALA A 248 2.24 -0.45 -0.89
N VAL A 249 1.40 -0.84 -1.84
CA VAL A 249 0.88 0.05 -2.88
C VAL A 249 -0.64 -0.05 -2.89
N PHE A 250 -1.31 1.00 -2.41
CA PHE A 250 -2.75 1.17 -2.50
C PHE A 250 -3.07 2.06 -3.70
N THR A 251 -3.97 1.63 -4.58
CA THR A 251 -4.35 2.40 -5.76
C THR A 251 -5.85 2.65 -5.78
N LEU A 252 -6.23 3.91 -6.00
CA LEU A 252 -7.59 4.34 -6.30
C LEU A 252 -7.67 4.68 -7.79
N LYS A 253 -8.66 4.15 -8.49
CA LYS A 253 -8.97 4.51 -9.86
C LYS A 253 -10.34 5.16 -9.89
N LEU A 254 -10.38 6.42 -10.33
CA LEU A 254 -11.60 7.20 -10.50
C LEU A 254 -11.91 7.30 -11.98
N THR A 255 -13.11 6.89 -12.38
CA THR A 255 -13.65 7.11 -13.71
C THR A 255 -14.85 8.04 -13.59
N GLN A 256 -14.78 9.19 -14.26
CA GLN A 256 -15.85 10.18 -14.33
C GLN A 256 -16.40 10.20 -15.76
N THR A 257 -17.71 10.02 -15.91
CA THR A 257 -18.40 10.16 -17.20
C THR A 257 -19.30 11.39 -17.12
N LEU A 258 -19.00 12.38 -17.94
CA LEU A 258 -19.75 13.63 -18.07
C LEU A 258 -20.70 13.51 -19.28
N SER A 259 -21.99 13.69 -19.03
CA SER A 259 -23.02 13.77 -20.06
C SER A 259 -23.44 15.23 -20.23
N THR A 260 -23.02 15.86 -21.33
CA THR A 260 -23.41 17.23 -21.65
C THR A 260 -24.72 17.24 -22.45
N GLU A 261 -25.74 17.95 -21.97
CA GLU A 261 -27.06 18.05 -22.63
C GLU A 261 -26.99 18.55 -24.09
N ALA A 262 -25.93 19.27 -24.46
CA ALA A 262 -25.75 19.87 -25.77
C ALA A 262 -25.09 18.96 -26.84
N SER A 263 -24.52 17.81 -26.45
CA SER A 263 -23.90 16.87 -27.40
C SER A 263 -24.21 15.43 -27.04
N GLU A 264 -24.60 14.61 -28.01
CA GLU A 264 -24.77 13.15 -27.83
C GLU A 264 -23.49 12.42 -27.38
N THR A 265 -22.34 13.11 -27.37
CA THR A 265 -21.05 12.58 -26.94
C THR A 265 -20.87 12.67 -25.43
N GLN A 266 -20.70 11.52 -24.77
CA GLN A 266 -20.22 11.43 -23.39
C GLN A 266 -18.71 11.62 -23.37
N SER A 267 -18.20 12.46 -22.46
CA SER A 267 -16.76 12.53 -22.21
C SER A 267 -16.41 11.74 -20.96
N VAL A 268 -15.38 10.91 -21.05
CA VAL A 268 -14.93 10.06 -19.94
C VAL A 268 -13.55 10.52 -19.50
N LYS A 269 -13.34 10.76 -18.21
CA LYS A 269 -12.04 11.03 -17.62
C LYS A 269 -11.66 9.91 -16.68
N VAL A 270 -10.40 9.49 -16.73
CA VAL A 270 -9.87 8.46 -15.85
C VAL A 270 -8.64 8.98 -15.12
N SER A 271 -8.57 8.73 -13.83
CA SER A 271 -7.38 9.01 -13.03
C SER A 271 -7.01 7.82 -12.16
N LYS A 272 -5.71 7.61 -12.00
CA LYS A 272 -5.11 6.63 -11.11
C LYS A 272 -4.30 7.35 -10.03
N ILE A 273 -4.69 7.17 -8.77
CA ILE A 273 -3.95 7.65 -7.60
C ILE A 273 -3.22 6.46 -6.98
N SER A 274 -1.90 6.50 -6.96
CA SER A 274 -1.06 5.48 -6.32
C SER A 274 -0.47 6.00 -5.01
N LEU A 275 -0.83 5.35 -3.90
CA LEU A 275 -0.39 5.69 -2.55
C LEU A 275 0.53 4.59 -2.05
N VAL A 276 1.81 4.93 -1.87
CA VAL A 276 2.89 3.96 -1.69
C VAL A 276 3.56 4.14 -0.33
N ASP A 277 3.62 3.07 0.45
CA ASP A 277 4.40 2.98 1.68
C ASP A 277 5.61 2.08 1.42
N LEU A 278 6.80 2.68 1.30
CA LEU A 278 8.01 1.92 0.96
C LEU A 278 8.58 1.18 2.17
N ALA A 279 9.37 0.14 1.91
CA ALA A 279 10.23 -0.48 2.92
C ALA A 279 11.24 0.53 3.53
N GLY A 280 11.80 0.17 4.68
CA GLY A 280 12.86 0.95 5.35
C GLY A 280 14.08 1.19 4.47
N SER A 281 14.57 2.43 4.44
CA SER A 281 15.74 2.83 3.66
C SER A 281 17.09 2.50 4.30
N GLU A 282 17.10 1.99 5.52
CA GLU A 282 18.31 1.68 6.28
C GLU A 282 19.15 0.58 5.63
N ARG A 283 20.47 0.68 5.80
CA ARG A 283 21.40 -0.32 5.28
C ARG A 283 21.41 -1.56 6.17
N VAL A 284 21.27 -2.74 5.57
CA VAL A 284 21.42 -4.02 6.27
C VAL A 284 22.89 -4.24 6.66
N SER A 285 23.17 -4.34 7.96
CA SER A 285 24.52 -4.65 8.48
C SER A 285 24.92 -6.10 8.16
N LYS A 286 26.16 -6.31 7.71
CA LYS A 286 26.73 -7.64 7.45
C LYS A 286 27.17 -8.28 8.78
N SER A 287 26.44 -9.28 9.27
CA SER A 287 26.93 -10.23 10.29
C SER A 287 26.93 -11.66 9.72
N GLY A 288 27.83 -12.51 10.27
CA GLY A 288 28.41 -13.67 9.60
C GLY A 288 27.83 -15.06 9.92
N ILE A 289 26.57 -15.20 10.35
CA ILE A 289 25.99 -16.51 10.71
C ILE A 289 25.20 -17.13 9.55
N GLN A 290 25.12 -18.47 9.44
CA GLN A 290 24.45 -19.17 8.32
C GLN A 290 22.94 -18.90 8.18
N ILE A 291 22.19 -18.76 9.29
CA ILE A 291 20.76 -18.34 9.27
C ILE A 291 20.61 -16.91 8.71
N GLU A 292 21.67 -16.12 8.87
CA GLU A 292 21.80 -14.76 8.36
C GLU A 292 21.98 -14.74 6.84
N GLN A 293 22.46 -15.79 6.18
CA GLN A 293 22.64 -15.79 4.71
C GLN A 293 21.33 -15.77 3.92
N ILE A 294 20.27 -16.41 4.42
CA ILE A 294 18.93 -16.36 3.81
C ILE A 294 18.33 -14.97 4.03
N ARG A 295 18.40 -14.44 5.27
CA ARG A 295 18.00 -13.07 5.61
C ARG A 295 18.83 -12.00 4.89
N PHE A 296 20.08 -12.30 4.55
CA PHE A 296 20.97 -11.45 3.80
C PHE A 296 20.60 -11.43 2.33
N ARG A 297 20.28 -12.58 1.71
CA ARG A 297 19.73 -12.62 0.34
C ARG A 297 18.39 -11.90 0.23
N GLU A 298 17.51 -12.09 1.21
CA GLU A 298 16.26 -11.35 1.35
C GLU A 298 16.52 -9.84 1.48
N GLY A 299 17.40 -9.44 2.41
CA GLY A 299 17.85 -8.05 2.59
C GLY A 299 18.48 -7.44 1.33
N CYS A 300 19.22 -8.22 0.55
CA CYS A 300 19.76 -7.81 -0.75
C CYS A 300 18.65 -7.54 -1.77
N ASN A 301 17.58 -8.34 -1.79
CA ASN A 301 16.46 -8.15 -2.71
C ASN A 301 15.50 -7.02 -2.27
N ILE A 302 15.32 -6.80 -0.98
CA ILE A 302 14.58 -5.62 -0.46
C ILE A 302 15.36 -4.35 -0.82
N ASN A 303 16.67 -4.36 -0.54
CA ASN A 303 17.55 -3.26 -0.94
C ASN A 303 17.68 -3.14 -2.45
N LYS A 304 17.42 -4.20 -3.23
CA LYS A 304 17.42 -4.11 -4.69
C LYS A 304 16.35 -3.13 -5.15
N SER A 305 15.10 -3.26 -4.68
CA SER A 305 14.01 -2.33 -5.03
C SER A 305 14.36 -0.87 -4.68
N LEU A 306 14.86 -0.61 -3.47
CA LEU A 306 15.23 0.75 -3.03
C LEU A 306 16.51 1.30 -3.67
N SER A 307 17.50 0.44 -3.93
CA SER A 307 18.74 0.82 -4.61
C SER A 307 18.45 1.17 -6.07
N THR A 308 17.65 0.35 -6.75
CA THR A 308 17.19 0.64 -8.12
C THR A 308 16.38 1.93 -8.16
N LEU A 309 15.50 2.17 -7.18
CA LEU A 309 14.79 3.45 -7.06
C LEU A 309 15.78 4.63 -6.98
N GLY A 310 16.88 4.46 -6.23
CA GLY A 310 17.92 5.48 -6.13
C GLY A 310 18.66 5.72 -7.45
N LEU A 311 18.91 4.66 -8.21
CA LEU A 311 19.50 4.75 -9.55
C LEU A 311 18.55 5.44 -10.54
N VAL A 312 17.25 5.12 -10.51
CA VAL A 312 16.22 5.77 -11.34
C VAL A 312 16.15 7.26 -11.04
N ILE A 313 16.05 7.64 -9.77
CA ILE A 313 15.99 9.04 -9.35
C ILE A 313 17.27 9.79 -9.77
N SER A 314 18.44 9.19 -9.58
CA SER A 314 19.72 9.80 -9.98
C SER A 314 19.84 9.96 -11.50
N ALA A 315 19.40 8.97 -12.27
CA ALA A 315 19.41 9.02 -13.74
C ALA A 315 18.45 10.10 -14.27
N LEU A 316 17.29 10.28 -13.63
CA LEU A 316 16.32 11.31 -13.99
C LEU A 316 16.79 12.71 -13.58
N ALA A 317 17.34 12.87 -12.37
CA ALA A 317 17.89 14.14 -11.90
C ALA A 317 19.07 14.64 -12.76
N THR A 318 19.92 13.74 -13.23
CA THR A 318 21.06 14.09 -14.10
C THR A 318 20.67 14.40 -15.55
N ARG A 319 19.51 13.92 -16.03
CA ARG A 319 19.01 14.21 -17.38
C ARG A 319 18.86 15.72 -17.63
N GLN A 320 18.44 16.46 -16.61
CA GLN A 320 18.27 17.91 -16.65
C GLN A 320 19.58 18.67 -16.95
N SER A 321 20.73 18.18 -16.47
CA SER A 321 22.03 18.82 -16.71
C SER A 321 22.54 18.70 -18.16
N TYR A 322 22.02 17.75 -18.95
CA TYR A 322 22.49 17.48 -20.32
C TYR A 322 21.60 18.06 -21.42
N GLU A 323 20.36 18.51 -21.12
CA GLU A 323 19.47 19.12 -22.12
C GLU A 323 19.99 20.46 -22.65
N ASN A 324 20.97 21.07 -21.99
CA ASN A 324 21.67 22.28 -22.46
C ASN A 324 22.79 22.01 -23.49
N ASN A 325 23.02 20.75 -23.91
CA ASN A 325 24.10 20.42 -24.86
C ASN A 325 23.64 19.40 -25.93
N PRO A 326 23.25 19.83 -27.14
CA PRO A 326 22.62 18.96 -28.16
C PRO A 326 23.54 17.88 -28.76
N LYS A 327 24.85 17.90 -28.44
CA LYS A 327 25.83 16.90 -28.92
C LYS A 327 25.98 15.67 -28.00
N SER A 328 25.34 15.65 -26.82
CA SER A 328 25.45 14.54 -25.85
C SER A 328 24.12 13.84 -25.54
N ILE A 329 23.13 13.92 -26.44
CA ILE A 329 21.85 13.20 -26.34
C ILE A 329 22.05 11.68 -26.57
N LYS A 330 22.89 11.03 -25.76
CA LYS A 330 22.61 9.64 -25.42
C LYS A 330 21.38 9.72 -24.53
N LYS A 331 20.27 9.09 -24.94
CA LYS A 331 19.14 8.83 -24.05
C LYS A 331 19.71 8.23 -22.77
N THR A 332 19.79 9.01 -21.69
CA THR A 332 20.21 8.50 -20.39
C THR A 332 19.29 7.33 -20.07
N PHE A 333 19.85 6.13 -20.06
CA PHE A 333 19.08 4.93 -19.79
C PHE A 333 18.62 4.97 -18.35
N VAL A 334 17.31 4.89 -18.14
CA VAL A 334 16.71 4.87 -16.79
C VAL A 334 16.32 3.42 -16.47
N PRO A 335 16.90 2.79 -15.43
CA PRO A 335 16.81 1.36 -15.17
C PRO A 335 15.50 0.94 -14.48
N TYR A 336 14.33 1.33 -15.01
CA TYR A 336 13.03 0.99 -14.38
C TYR A 336 12.80 -0.51 -14.24
N ARG A 337 13.30 -1.32 -15.18
CA ARG A 337 13.09 -2.76 -15.22
C ARG A 337 13.95 -3.55 -14.23
N ASP A 338 14.90 -2.89 -13.58
CA ASP A 338 15.86 -3.59 -12.71
C ASP A 338 15.20 -4.04 -11.40
N SER A 339 14.09 -3.42 -10.98
CA SER A 339 13.25 -3.91 -9.87
C SER A 339 11.75 -3.83 -10.19
N VAL A 340 10.97 -4.68 -9.51
CA VAL A 340 9.51 -4.69 -9.63
C VAL A 340 8.90 -3.35 -9.23
N LEU A 341 9.39 -2.75 -8.13
CA LEU A 341 8.91 -1.47 -7.65
C LEU A 341 9.10 -0.36 -8.69
N THR A 342 10.33 -0.20 -9.21
CA THR A 342 10.60 0.87 -10.17
C THR A 342 9.91 0.64 -11.50
N TRP A 343 9.65 -0.62 -11.85
CA TRP A 343 8.93 -0.93 -13.07
C TRP A 343 7.47 -0.50 -12.95
N LEU A 344 6.82 -0.78 -11.82
CA LEU A 344 5.43 -0.36 -11.55
C LEU A 344 5.28 1.16 -11.31
N LEU A 345 6.32 1.82 -10.81
CA LEU A 345 6.35 3.28 -10.60
C LEU A 345 6.91 4.06 -11.78
N LYS A 346 7.12 3.42 -12.93
CA LYS A 346 7.68 4.04 -14.14
C LYS A 346 6.93 5.32 -14.54
N ASP A 347 5.61 5.31 -14.44
CA ASP A 347 4.79 6.47 -14.82
C ASP A 347 4.80 7.57 -13.74
N SER A 348 5.04 7.21 -12.48
CA SER A 348 5.16 8.16 -11.37
C SER A 348 6.49 8.92 -11.35
N LEU A 349 7.55 8.36 -11.93
CA LEU A 349 8.89 8.95 -11.90
C LEU A 349 9.35 9.25 -13.32
N GLY A 350 9.20 10.49 -13.78
CA GLY A 350 9.54 10.93 -15.13
C GLY A 350 8.48 10.63 -16.19
N GLY A 351 7.26 10.28 -15.79
CA GLY A 351 6.15 9.87 -16.66
C GLY A 351 4.88 10.72 -16.52
N ASN A 352 3.73 10.11 -16.82
CA ASN A 352 2.40 10.74 -16.73
C ASN A 352 1.84 10.64 -15.31
N SER A 353 2.25 11.55 -14.42
CA SER A 353 1.71 11.63 -13.06
C SER A 353 2.10 12.93 -12.36
N PHE A 354 1.21 13.49 -11.55
CA PHE A 354 1.61 14.39 -10.46
C PHE A 354 2.17 13.57 -9.30
N THR A 355 3.40 13.83 -8.86
CA THR A 355 4.06 12.97 -7.88
C THR A 355 4.61 13.76 -6.71
N ILE A 356 4.30 13.28 -5.50
CA ILE A 356 4.77 13.80 -4.23
C ILE A 356 5.64 12.73 -3.55
N MET A 357 6.88 13.09 -3.25
CA MET A 357 7.74 12.31 -2.36
C MET A 357 7.57 12.82 -0.93
N LEU A 358 7.21 11.93 -0.01
CA LEU A 358 7.13 12.22 1.42
C LEU A 358 8.29 11.57 2.17
N ALA A 359 9.33 12.34 2.44
CA ALA A 359 10.50 11.91 3.20
C ALA A 359 10.23 12.02 4.71
N THR A 360 10.23 10.90 5.42
CA THR A 360 10.04 10.85 6.88
C THR A 360 11.37 10.63 7.58
N ILE A 361 11.65 11.41 8.64
CA ILE A 361 12.95 11.39 9.34
C ILE A 361 12.77 11.30 10.86
N SER A 362 13.77 10.73 11.54
CA SER A 362 13.89 10.83 13.00
C SER A 362 14.67 12.10 13.38
N PRO A 363 14.25 12.84 14.41
CA PRO A 363 15.01 13.99 14.88
C PRO A 363 16.21 13.61 15.77
N ALA A 364 16.37 12.34 16.15
CA ALA A 364 17.37 11.89 17.11
C ALA A 364 18.78 11.75 16.52
N TYR A 365 19.80 12.10 17.31
CA TYR A 365 21.22 11.99 16.95
C TYR A 365 21.64 10.58 16.50
N ASP A 366 21.10 9.53 17.13
CA ASP A 366 21.44 8.14 16.80
C ASP A 366 21.08 7.77 15.36
N ASN A 367 20.18 8.53 14.73
CA ASN A 367 19.73 8.36 13.36
C ASN A 367 20.32 9.41 12.40
N TYR A 368 21.41 10.09 12.77
CA TYR A 368 22.01 11.16 11.97
C TYR A 368 22.32 10.74 10.53
N GLU A 369 23.00 9.61 10.34
CA GLU A 369 23.44 9.15 9.01
C GLU A 369 22.26 8.78 8.11
N GLU A 370 21.26 8.10 8.65
CA GLU A 370 20.05 7.72 7.92
C GLU A 370 19.20 8.96 7.57
N THR A 371 19.03 9.88 8.51
CA THR A 371 18.33 11.16 8.28
C THR A 371 19.01 11.96 7.18
N LEU A 372 20.34 12.08 7.23
CA LEU A 372 21.11 12.77 6.19
C LEU A 372 21.00 12.07 4.83
N SER A 373 21.00 10.74 4.80
CA SER A 373 20.80 9.95 3.59
C SER A 373 19.42 10.24 2.97
N THR A 374 18.35 10.19 3.78
CA THR A 374 16.98 10.50 3.36
C THR A 374 16.86 11.91 2.79
N LEU A 375 17.43 12.92 3.45
CA LEU A 375 17.39 14.32 3.00
C LEU A 375 18.11 14.52 1.65
N ARG A 376 19.29 13.90 1.48
CA ARG A 376 20.02 13.95 0.19
C ARG A 376 19.26 13.26 -0.93
N TYR A 377 18.59 12.15 -0.61
CA TYR A 377 17.77 11.43 -1.57
C TYR A 377 16.57 12.27 -2.03
N ALA A 378 15.91 12.94 -1.08
CA ALA A 378 14.82 13.87 -1.33
C ALA A 378 15.26 15.06 -2.21
N ASP A 379 16.47 15.59 -2.02
CA ASP A 379 17.02 16.66 -2.87
C ASP A 379 17.22 16.22 -4.34
N GLN A 380 17.55 14.95 -4.59
CA GLN A 380 17.63 14.42 -5.95
C GLN A 380 16.24 14.23 -6.57
N ALA A 381 15.27 13.73 -5.79
CA ALA A 381 13.91 13.52 -6.27
C ALA A 381 13.25 14.83 -6.74
N LYS A 382 13.49 15.94 -6.03
CA LYS A 382 12.98 17.28 -6.39
C LYS A 382 13.34 17.73 -7.81
N LYS A 383 14.43 17.20 -8.38
CA LYS A 383 14.94 17.58 -9.72
C LYS A 383 14.23 16.84 -10.85
N ILE A 384 13.40 15.85 -10.54
CA ILE A 384 12.66 15.07 -11.53
C ILE A 384 11.50 15.91 -12.08
N VAL A 385 11.33 15.87 -13.41
CA VAL A 385 10.20 16.48 -14.12
C VAL A 385 9.32 15.38 -14.70
N ASN A 386 8.05 15.40 -14.32
CA ASN A 386 6.99 14.58 -14.88
C ASN A 386 6.25 15.36 -15.97
N HIS A 387 5.55 14.64 -16.83
CA HIS A 387 4.72 15.19 -17.90
C HIS A 387 3.29 14.69 -17.72
N ALA A 388 2.53 15.35 -16.84
CA ALA A 388 1.17 14.95 -16.49
C ALA A 388 0.19 15.36 -17.60
N ILE A 389 -0.65 14.42 -18.04
CA ILE A 389 -1.71 14.64 -19.04
C ILE A 389 -3.07 14.27 -18.45
N ILE A 390 -4.11 14.95 -18.93
CA ILE A 390 -5.50 14.59 -18.62
C ILE A 390 -5.85 13.34 -19.44
N ASN A 391 -6.28 12.27 -18.79
CA ASN A 391 -6.65 11.03 -19.47
C ASN A 391 -8.14 11.05 -19.86
N GLU A 392 -8.43 11.69 -20.99
CA GLU A 392 -9.76 11.72 -21.60
C GLU A 392 -9.97 10.55 -22.56
N ASP A 393 -11.18 9.97 -22.52
CA ASP A 393 -11.61 8.77 -23.27
C ASP A 393 -10.56 7.64 -23.23
N GLU A 394 -9.88 7.48 -22.09
CA GLU A 394 -8.80 6.50 -21.94
C GLU A 394 -9.27 5.07 -22.27
N PRO A 395 -10.42 4.56 -21.76
CA PRO A 395 -10.87 3.21 -22.09
C PRO A 395 -11.14 3.02 -23.59
N GLY A 396 -11.81 4.00 -24.23
CA GLY A 396 -12.12 3.96 -25.66
C GLY A 396 -10.86 3.98 -26.53
N LYS A 397 -9.90 4.86 -26.18
CA LYS A 397 -8.59 4.95 -26.82
C LYS A 397 -7.80 3.66 -26.68
N VAL A 398 -7.69 3.11 -25.47
CA VAL A 398 -6.96 1.86 -25.22
C VAL A 398 -7.59 0.69 -25.97
N ILE A 399 -8.92 0.56 -25.97
CA ILE A 399 -9.61 -0.49 -26.74
C ILE A 399 -9.29 -0.36 -28.23
N ARG A 400 -9.32 0.86 -28.78
CA ARG A 400 -9.01 1.11 -30.20
C ARG A 400 -7.55 0.75 -30.52
N GLU A 401 -6.60 1.15 -29.67
CA GLU A 401 -5.18 0.84 -29.85
C GLU A 401 -4.90 -0.65 -29.72
N LEU A 402 -5.51 -1.35 -28.75
CA LEU A 402 -5.38 -2.80 -28.60
C LEU A 402 -5.95 -3.54 -29.81
N ARG A 403 -7.11 -3.13 -30.34
CA ARG A 403 -7.70 -3.71 -31.56
C ARG A 403 -6.76 -3.55 -32.76
N ASN A 404 -6.23 -2.35 -32.96
CA ASN A 404 -5.29 -2.08 -34.04
C ASN A 404 -4.01 -2.93 -33.92
N GLU A 405 -3.48 -3.09 -32.70
CA GLU A 405 -2.29 -3.92 -32.46
C GLU A 405 -2.61 -5.41 -32.66
N ILE A 406 -3.76 -5.90 -32.22
CA ILE A 406 -4.22 -7.27 -32.50
C ILE A 406 -4.30 -7.52 -34.01
N ASP A 407 -4.91 -6.62 -34.77
CA ASP A 407 -5.03 -6.75 -36.23
C ASP A 407 -3.67 -6.75 -36.92
N LYS A 408 -2.74 -5.93 -36.42
CA LYS A 408 -1.36 -5.90 -36.92
C LYS A 408 -0.63 -7.20 -36.61
N LEU A 409 -0.68 -7.69 -35.36
CA LEU A 409 -0.04 -8.93 -34.95
C LEU A 409 -0.61 -10.15 -35.69
N ARG A 410 -1.92 -10.17 -35.97
CA ARG A 410 -2.56 -11.21 -36.78
C ARG A 410 -2.05 -11.23 -38.22
N LYS A 411 -1.78 -10.07 -38.81
CA LYS A 411 -1.14 -9.98 -40.13
C LYS A 411 0.31 -10.48 -40.09
N GLU A 412 1.10 -10.05 -39.10
CA GLU A 412 2.48 -10.52 -38.92
C GLU A 412 2.54 -12.03 -38.66
N LEU A 413 1.56 -12.59 -37.96
CA LEU A 413 1.42 -14.03 -37.72
C LEU A 413 1.16 -14.80 -39.01
N ALA A 414 0.33 -14.27 -39.91
CA ALA A 414 0.05 -14.89 -41.21
C ALA A 414 1.31 -14.99 -42.09
N ASP A 415 2.22 -14.03 -41.96
CA ASP A 415 3.50 -13.99 -42.68
C ASP A 415 4.64 -14.76 -41.96
N ALA A 416 4.41 -15.24 -40.73
CA ALA A 416 5.43 -15.87 -39.91
C ALA A 416 5.75 -17.31 -40.39
N LYS A 417 6.95 -17.49 -40.95
CA LYS A 417 7.43 -18.81 -41.44
C LYS A 417 8.01 -19.72 -40.36
N ALA A 418 8.37 -19.16 -39.19
CA ALA A 418 9.02 -19.89 -38.11
C ALA A 418 8.04 -20.14 -36.95
N GLU A 419 7.91 -21.40 -36.54
CA GLU A 419 6.98 -21.86 -35.49
C GLU A 419 7.16 -21.10 -34.16
N LYS A 420 8.41 -20.96 -33.70
CA LYS A 420 8.73 -20.19 -32.48
C LYS A 420 8.36 -18.70 -32.56
N SER A 421 8.37 -18.13 -33.76
CA SER A 421 7.93 -16.74 -33.97
C SER A 421 6.41 -16.65 -33.93
N ALA A 422 5.71 -17.62 -34.52
CA ALA A 422 4.27 -17.71 -34.51
C ALA A 422 3.72 -17.93 -33.10
N GLU A 423 4.34 -18.79 -32.29
CA GLU A 423 3.97 -19.00 -30.87
C GLU A 423 4.07 -17.70 -30.06
N LYS A 424 5.14 -16.94 -30.24
CA LYS A 424 5.33 -15.66 -29.53
C LYS A 424 4.26 -14.63 -29.91
N LEU A 425 3.96 -14.51 -31.20
CA LEU A 425 2.93 -13.60 -31.69
C LEU A 425 1.54 -14.01 -31.20
N ASN A 426 1.21 -15.30 -31.22
CA ASN A 426 -0.03 -15.83 -30.65
C ASN A 426 -0.17 -15.52 -29.16
N ALA A 427 0.91 -15.66 -28.38
CA ALA A 427 0.89 -15.30 -26.97
C ALA A 427 0.60 -13.81 -26.75
N GLU A 428 1.20 -12.92 -27.55
CA GLU A 428 0.97 -11.46 -27.48
C GLU A 428 -0.46 -11.08 -27.91
N ILE A 429 -1.01 -11.76 -28.92
CA ILE A 429 -2.42 -11.60 -29.34
C ILE A 429 -3.37 -12.01 -28.21
N ASN A 430 -3.19 -13.21 -27.63
CA ASN A 430 -4.03 -13.70 -26.54
C ASN A 430 -3.96 -12.78 -25.32
N GLU A 431 -2.78 -12.23 -25.01
CA GLU A 431 -2.60 -11.26 -23.94
C GLU A 431 -3.38 -9.95 -24.21
N ASN A 432 -3.26 -9.40 -25.42
CA ASN A 432 -4.00 -8.20 -25.81
C ASN A 432 -5.53 -8.43 -25.82
N GLU A 433 -5.99 -9.59 -26.26
CA GLU A 433 -7.42 -9.97 -26.22
C GLU A 433 -7.93 -10.09 -24.79
N LYS A 434 -7.19 -10.74 -23.90
CA LYS A 434 -7.52 -10.84 -22.47
C LYS A 434 -7.60 -9.45 -21.82
N LEU A 435 -6.66 -8.56 -22.12
CA LEU A 435 -6.65 -7.19 -21.64
C LEU A 435 -7.86 -6.40 -22.16
N MET A 436 -8.15 -6.51 -23.46
CA MET A 436 -9.32 -5.87 -24.06
C MET A 436 -10.61 -6.35 -23.40
N GLN A 437 -10.79 -7.66 -23.21
CA GLN A 437 -11.94 -8.24 -22.50
C GLN A 437 -12.08 -7.68 -21.08
N THR A 438 -10.97 -7.58 -20.36
CA THR A 438 -10.94 -7.03 -18.99
C THR A 438 -11.41 -5.57 -18.97
N ILE A 439 -10.97 -4.76 -19.93
CA ILE A 439 -11.34 -3.34 -20.03
C ILE A 439 -12.81 -3.17 -20.46
N THR A 440 -13.31 -4.02 -21.37
CA THR A 440 -14.70 -3.96 -21.85
C THR A 440 -15.72 -4.60 -20.92
N LYS A 441 -15.27 -5.27 -19.86
CA LYS A 441 -16.13 -5.97 -18.90
C LYS A 441 -17.19 -5.03 -18.34
N ASP A 442 -18.44 -5.51 -18.30
CA ASP A 442 -19.56 -4.70 -17.85
C ASP A 442 -19.43 -4.31 -16.38
N TRP A 443 -19.94 -3.12 -16.04
CA TRP A 443 -19.86 -2.60 -14.68
C TRP A 443 -20.62 -3.46 -13.66
N GLN A 444 -21.79 -3.99 -14.03
CA GLN A 444 -22.54 -4.88 -13.14
C GLN A 444 -21.79 -6.18 -12.87
N GLU A 445 -21.07 -6.69 -13.88
CA GLU A 445 -20.24 -7.88 -13.74
C GLU A 445 -19.06 -7.63 -12.78
N ARG A 446 -18.45 -6.44 -12.81
CA ARG A 446 -17.39 -6.05 -11.86
C ARG A 446 -17.89 -5.94 -10.42
N ILE A 447 -19.10 -5.42 -10.22
CA ILE A 447 -19.74 -5.40 -8.89
C ILE A 447 -19.95 -6.84 -8.40
N ALA A 448 -20.52 -7.71 -9.24
CA ALA A 448 -20.78 -9.10 -8.86
C ALA A 448 -19.50 -9.88 -8.51
N GLU A 449 -18.39 -9.63 -9.22
CA GLU A 449 -17.08 -10.21 -8.86
C GLU A 449 -16.55 -9.66 -7.55
N THR A 450 -16.71 -8.36 -7.31
CA THR A 450 -16.30 -7.74 -6.05
C THR A 450 -17.05 -8.34 -4.86
N ASP A 451 -18.36 -8.51 -4.98
CA ASP A 451 -19.21 -9.15 -3.96
C ASP A 451 -18.79 -10.60 -3.70
N LYS A 452 -18.45 -11.34 -4.76
CA LYS A 452 -17.96 -12.71 -4.64
C LYS A 452 -16.63 -12.75 -3.87
N ILE A 453 -15.65 -11.94 -4.27
CA ILE A 453 -14.34 -11.87 -3.61
C ILE A 453 -14.51 -11.44 -2.15
N SER A 454 -15.40 -10.49 -1.88
CA SER A 454 -15.70 -10.00 -0.53
C SER A 454 -16.21 -11.13 0.38
N LYS A 455 -17.18 -11.93 -0.10
CA LYS A 455 -17.71 -13.09 0.64
C LYS A 455 -16.63 -14.14 0.91
N GLU A 456 -15.86 -14.52 -0.12
CA GLU A 456 -14.77 -15.48 0.02
C GLU A 456 -13.71 -15.00 1.00
N ARG A 457 -13.38 -13.70 0.98
CA ARG A 457 -12.44 -13.09 1.92
C ARG A 457 -12.95 -13.11 3.34
N HIS A 458 -14.21 -12.73 3.56
CA HIS A 458 -14.80 -12.74 4.89
C HIS A 458 -14.73 -14.13 5.52
N GLU A 459 -15.13 -15.17 4.77
CA GLU A 459 -15.03 -16.56 5.25
C GLU A 459 -13.59 -17.00 5.56
N LEU A 460 -12.61 -16.57 4.75
CA LEU A 460 -11.21 -16.93 4.95
C LEU A 460 -10.57 -16.20 6.13
N LEU A 461 -10.93 -14.93 6.35
CA LEU A 461 -10.48 -14.15 7.50
C LEU A 461 -11.04 -14.74 8.81
N GLU A 462 -12.32 -15.10 8.83
CA GLU A 462 -12.94 -15.80 9.97
C GLU A 462 -12.23 -17.14 10.24
N LYS A 463 -12.00 -17.95 9.20
CA LYS A 463 -11.27 -19.24 9.32
C LYS A 463 -9.83 -19.04 9.80
N SER A 464 -9.22 -17.90 9.50
CA SER A 464 -7.83 -17.57 9.88
C SER A 464 -7.74 -16.88 11.25
N GLY A 465 -8.84 -16.75 11.99
CA GLY A 465 -8.87 -16.11 13.31
C GLY A 465 -8.60 -14.60 13.26
N ILE A 466 -9.07 -13.92 12.21
CA ILE A 466 -9.09 -12.46 12.14
C ILE A 466 -10.52 -12.01 12.40
N SER A 467 -10.75 -11.30 13.50
CA SER A 467 -12.08 -10.74 13.81
C SER A 467 -12.40 -9.59 12.85
N VAL A 468 -13.27 -9.84 11.87
CA VAL A 468 -13.75 -8.82 10.92
C VAL A 468 -14.96 -8.11 11.52
N CYS A 469 -14.75 -7.14 12.41
CA CYS A 469 -15.80 -6.20 12.79
C CYS A 469 -15.57 -4.87 12.06
N SER A 470 -16.58 -4.43 11.31
CA SER A 470 -16.61 -3.25 10.44
C SER A 470 -16.41 -1.89 11.14
N SER A 471 -16.12 -1.88 12.45
CA SER A 471 -16.06 -0.66 13.28
C SER A 471 -14.85 -0.64 14.24
N GLY A 472 -13.79 -1.39 13.93
CA GLY A 472 -12.64 -1.58 14.80
C GLY A 472 -12.76 -2.88 15.60
N ILE A 473 -11.70 -3.21 16.33
CA ILE A 473 -11.58 -4.46 17.11
C ILE A 473 -12.58 -4.43 18.28
N GLY A 474 -13.86 -4.64 17.99
CA GLY A 474 -14.89 -4.90 18.98
C GLY A 474 -14.73 -6.32 19.47
N LEU A 475 -13.81 -6.53 20.41
CA LEU A 475 -13.63 -7.83 21.08
C LEU A 475 -14.95 -8.21 21.75
N GLU A 476 -15.44 -9.42 21.47
CA GLU A 476 -16.58 -9.97 22.21
C GLU A 476 -16.24 -9.96 23.72
N LYS A 477 -16.99 -9.19 24.51
CA LYS A 477 -16.64 -8.86 25.91
C LYS A 477 -16.57 -10.08 26.84
N ASP A 478 -17.16 -11.20 26.46
CA ASP A 478 -17.31 -12.39 27.30
C ASP A 478 -16.53 -13.62 26.78
N ARG A 479 -15.63 -13.45 25.81
CA ARG A 479 -14.95 -14.58 25.16
C ARG A 479 -13.44 -14.56 25.36
N LEU A 480 -12.85 -15.74 25.54
CA LEU A 480 -11.41 -15.92 25.67
C LEU A 480 -10.74 -15.87 24.28
N TYR A 481 -9.61 -15.17 24.17
CA TYR A 481 -8.90 -15.07 22.89
C TYR A 481 -7.39 -14.89 23.06
N LEU A 482 -6.64 -15.28 22.02
CA LEU A 482 -5.23 -14.92 21.85
C LEU A 482 -5.10 -13.71 20.95
N VAL A 483 -4.20 -12.79 21.31
CA VAL A 483 -3.77 -11.70 20.41
C VAL A 483 -2.34 -11.88 19.99
N ASN A 484 -1.98 -11.57 18.74
CA ASN A 484 -0.58 -11.58 18.32
C ASN A 484 0.22 -10.44 18.97
N LEU A 485 1.50 -10.70 19.19
CA LEU A 485 2.49 -9.70 19.56
C LEU A 485 3.51 -9.58 18.41
N ASN A 486 3.81 -8.35 18.01
CA ASN A 486 4.71 -7.97 16.94
C ASN A 486 5.72 -6.91 17.45
N PRO A 487 6.99 -6.95 17.00
CA PRO A 487 7.95 -5.87 17.27
C PRO A 487 7.49 -4.48 16.80
N ASP A 488 6.70 -4.40 15.71
CA ASP A 488 6.05 -3.16 15.27
C ASP A 488 4.79 -2.90 16.11
N PRO A 489 4.73 -1.81 16.91
CA PRO A 489 3.57 -1.49 17.74
C PRO A 489 2.28 -1.31 16.95
N ALA A 490 2.35 -0.90 15.68
CA ALA A 490 1.17 -0.73 14.83
C ALA A 490 0.55 -2.06 14.40
N LEU A 491 1.29 -3.17 14.55
CA LEU A 491 0.87 -4.52 14.15
C LEU A 491 0.56 -5.45 15.33
N ASN A 492 0.65 -4.91 16.56
CA ASN A 492 0.25 -5.60 17.78
C ASN A 492 -1.27 -5.75 17.83
N GLU A 493 -1.74 -6.90 18.33
CA GLU A 493 -3.16 -7.15 18.62
C GLU A 493 -4.11 -7.10 17.41
N LEU A 494 -3.58 -7.18 16.19
CA LEU A 494 -4.37 -7.23 14.95
C LEU A 494 -4.98 -8.62 14.67
N LEU A 495 -4.35 -9.69 15.16
CA LEU A 495 -4.83 -11.07 15.02
C LEU A 495 -5.48 -11.49 16.33
N VAL A 496 -6.73 -11.95 16.26
CA VAL A 496 -7.55 -12.29 17.42
C VAL A 496 -8.13 -13.69 17.25
N TYR A 497 -7.51 -14.69 17.88
CA TYR A 497 -7.99 -16.05 17.84
C TYR A 497 -8.91 -16.34 19.02
N TYR A 498 -10.22 -16.40 18.78
CA TYR A 498 -11.18 -16.81 19.79
C TYR A 498 -10.99 -18.29 20.15
N LEU A 499 -10.85 -18.55 21.45
CA LEU A 499 -10.64 -19.89 21.98
C LEU A 499 -11.98 -20.62 22.10
N LYS A 500 -12.00 -21.85 21.57
CA LYS A 500 -13.06 -22.84 21.79
C LYS A 500 -12.75 -23.63 23.06
N THR A 501 -13.74 -24.40 23.56
CA THR A 501 -13.55 -25.33 24.70
C THR A 501 -12.29 -26.18 24.56
N LYS A 502 -12.00 -26.61 23.33
CA LYS A 502 -10.72 -27.20 22.95
C LYS A 502 -10.30 -26.59 21.61
N THR A 503 -9.14 -25.95 21.60
CA THR A 503 -8.57 -25.26 20.44
C THR A 503 -7.25 -25.93 20.07
N SER A 504 -7.18 -26.51 18.88
CA SER A 504 -6.00 -27.17 18.35
C SER A 504 -5.15 -26.22 17.50
N ILE A 505 -3.82 -26.27 17.68
CA ILE A 505 -2.86 -25.42 16.98
C ILE A 505 -1.81 -26.30 16.29
N GLY A 506 -1.57 -26.06 15.01
CA GLY A 506 -0.64 -26.87 14.21
C GLY A 506 -0.37 -26.29 12.82
N ARG A 507 0.27 -27.06 11.95
CA ARG A 507 0.53 -26.64 10.55
C ARG A 507 -0.64 -27.01 9.63
N PRO A 508 -0.88 -26.23 8.56
CA PRO A 508 -1.92 -26.52 7.58
C PRO A 508 -1.67 -27.79 6.74
N ASP A 509 -0.45 -28.31 6.70
CA ASP A 509 -0.09 -29.56 6.00
C ASP A 509 -0.16 -30.81 6.89
N ALA A 510 -0.74 -30.69 8.09
CA ALA A 510 -1.01 -31.82 8.97
C ALA A 510 -2.12 -32.72 8.42
N SER A 511 -2.14 -33.99 8.85
CA SER A 511 -3.18 -34.96 8.50
C SER A 511 -4.55 -34.61 9.07
N ILE A 512 -4.57 -33.80 10.12
CA ILE A 512 -5.76 -33.30 10.79
C ILE A 512 -5.82 -31.78 10.66
N LYS A 513 -7.02 -31.27 10.39
CA LYS A 513 -7.28 -29.84 10.32
C LYS A 513 -7.26 -29.23 11.71
N HIS A 514 -6.59 -28.09 11.86
CA HIS A 514 -6.46 -27.39 13.14
C HIS A 514 -7.38 -26.17 13.22
N ASP A 515 -7.67 -25.71 14.44
CA ASP A 515 -8.46 -24.50 14.68
C ASP A 515 -7.62 -23.24 14.42
N ILE A 516 -6.34 -23.30 14.75
CA ILE A 516 -5.35 -22.25 14.48
C ILE A 516 -4.21 -22.89 13.68
N GLU A 517 -4.10 -22.51 12.40
CA GLU A 517 -3.07 -23.00 11.51
C GLU A 517 -1.93 -21.98 11.40
N LEU A 518 -0.73 -22.37 11.83
CA LEU A 518 0.46 -21.53 11.82
C LEU A 518 1.53 -22.14 10.91
N ILE A 519 2.21 -21.27 10.15
CA ILE A 519 3.37 -21.65 9.35
C ILE A 519 4.58 -20.95 9.95
N GLY A 520 5.69 -21.67 10.14
CA GLY A 520 6.89 -21.04 10.68
C GLY A 520 7.93 -22.06 11.14
N VAL A 521 9.17 -21.57 11.28
CA VAL A 521 10.28 -22.39 11.79
C VAL A 521 9.97 -22.82 13.23
N GLY A 522 10.00 -24.13 13.48
CA GLY A 522 9.74 -24.70 14.80
C GLY A 522 8.26 -24.96 15.12
N ILE A 523 7.33 -24.69 14.20
CA ILE A 523 5.95 -25.15 14.32
C ILE A 523 5.86 -26.61 13.86
N SER A 524 5.18 -27.44 14.65
CA SER A 524 5.00 -28.87 14.41
C SER A 524 3.67 -29.12 13.71
N PRO A 525 3.50 -30.22 12.93
CA PRO A 525 2.21 -30.57 12.31
C PRO A 525 1.06 -30.49 13.31
N GLU A 526 1.20 -31.14 14.46
CA GLU A 526 0.36 -30.95 15.63
C GLU A 526 1.23 -30.30 16.72
N HIS A 527 1.00 -29.02 17.02
CA HIS A 527 1.90 -28.23 17.86
C HIS A 527 1.46 -28.18 19.32
N CYS A 528 0.24 -27.72 19.60
CA CYS A 528 -0.28 -27.69 20.96
C CYS A 528 -1.82 -27.64 20.96
N ILE A 529 -2.41 -27.88 22.13
CA ILE A 529 -3.84 -27.71 22.38
C ILE A 529 -4.02 -26.72 23.52
N ILE A 530 -4.97 -25.79 23.36
CA ILE A 530 -5.48 -24.97 24.45
C ILE A 530 -6.86 -25.50 24.83
N GLU A 531 -7.02 -25.87 26.10
CA GLU A 531 -8.25 -26.43 26.63
C GLU A 531 -8.81 -25.53 27.73
N ILE A 532 -10.10 -25.22 27.63
CA ILE A 532 -10.85 -24.47 28.63
C ILE A 532 -11.62 -25.50 29.47
N ARG A 533 -11.22 -25.66 30.73
CA ARG A 533 -11.84 -26.57 31.70
C ARG A 533 -12.79 -25.82 32.63
N ASN A 534 -13.46 -26.57 33.50
CA ASN A 534 -14.42 -26.05 34.48
C ASN A 534 -13.87 -24.80 35.21
N GLN A 535 -14.72 -23.79 35.42
CA GLN A 535 -14.37 -22.49 36.03
C GLN A 535 -13.41 -21.61 35.19
N ASN A 536 -13.49 -21.65 33.85
CA ASN A 536 -12.64 -20.87 32.93
C ASN A 536 -11.13 -21.09 33.16
N GLN A 537 -10.72 -22.24 33.67
CA GLN A 537 -9.31 -22.57 33.79
C GLN A 537 -8.75 -22.96 32.43
N ILE A 538 -7.74 -22.21 31.98
CA ILE A 538 -7.16 -22.36 30.65
C ILE A 538 -5.86 -23.15 30.78
N PHE A 539 -5.75 -24.24 30.03
CA PHE A 539 -4.55 -25.08 30.02
C PHE A 539 -3.97 -25.13 28.62
N LEU A 540 -2.65 -24.97 28.52
CA LEU A 540 -1.91 -25.19 27.28
C LEU A 540 -1.12 -26.48 27.40
N ILE A 541 -1.32 -27.36 26.42
CA ILE A 541 -0.76 -28.70 26.36
C ILE A 541 0.12 -28.79 25.10
N PRO A 542 1.46 -28.78 25.24
CA PRO A 542 2.36 -28.97 24.11
C PRO A 542 2.27 -30.42 23.60
N LEU A 543 2.22 -30.60 22.28
CA LEU A 543 2.18 -31.92 21.63
C LEU A 543 3.56 -32.26 21.04
N ASN A 544 3.91 -33.55 21.02
CA ASN A 544 5.09 -34.05 20.30
C ASN A 544 6.42 -33.34 20.64
N LYS A 545 6.58 -32.89 21.89
CA LYS A 545 7.74 -32.07 22.33
C LYS A 545 7.95 -30.82 21.46
N SER A 546 6.86 -30.21 21.03
CA SER A 546 6.87 -28.96 20.27
C SER A 546 7.53 -27.83 21.09
N LYS A 547 8.23 -26.93 20.39
CA LYS A 547 8.85 -25.77 21.03
C LYS A 547 7.77 -24.76 21.41
N THR A 548 7.36 -24.81 22.67
CA THR A 548 6.32 -23.96 23.24
C THR A 548 6.84 -23.28 24.50
N TYR A 549 6.77 -21.95 24.56
CA TYR A 549 7.19 -21.20 25.74
C TYR A 549 6.05 -20.38 26.31
N VAL A 550 6.00 -20.26 27.63
CA VAL A 550 5.09 -19.37 28.36
C VAL A 550 5.92 -18.46 29.25
N ASN A 551 5.79 -17.15 29.08
CA ASN A 551 6.57 -16.11 29.78
C ASN A 551 8.08 -16.36 29.74
N GLY A 552 8.59 -16.85 28.61
CA GLY A 552 10.01 -17.13 28.38
C GLY A 552 10.50 -18.49 28.89
N GLN A 553 9.65 -19.30 29.53
CA GLN A 553 10.00 -20.65 29.98
C GLN A 553 9.50 -21.70 29.01
N LEU A 554 10.37 -22.63 28.61
CA LEU A 554 10.00 -23.80 27.80
C LEU A 554 9.09 -24.71 28.63
N ILE A 555 7.99 -25.16 28.04
CA ILE A 555 7.06 -26.07 28.70
C ILE A 555 7.00 -27.40 27.94
N ASP A 556 7.20 -28.49 28.68
CA ASP A 556 7.18 -29.87 28.14
C ASP A 556 5.93 -30.65 28.57
N ASN A 557 5.14 -30.10 29.50
CA ASN A 557 3.92 -30.69 30.04
C ASN A 557 2.81 -29.63 30.09
N GLU A 558 1.59 -30.06 30.39
CA GLU A 558 0.44 -29.17 30.60
C GLU A 558 0.76 -28.01 31.56
N ARG A 559 0.41 -26.79 31.14
CA ARG A 559 0.61 -25.56 31.91
C ARG A 559 -0.68 -24.77 31.96
N GLN A 560 -1.10 -24.38 33.17
CA GLN A 560 -2.21 -23.43 33.34
C GLN A 560 -1.77 -22.04 32.87
N LEU A 561 -2.59 -21.41 32.04
CA LEU A 561 -2.42 -20.04 31.55
C LEU A 561 -3.30 -19.07 32.33
N ARG A 562 -2.83 -17.82 32.41
CA ARG A 562 -3.54 -16.68 33.03
C ARG A 562 -3.65 -15.51 32.07
N HIS A 563 -4.57 -14.59 32.36
CA HIS A 563 -4.65 -13.33 31.63
C HIS A 563 -3.28 -12.63 31.58
N GLY A 564 -2.88 -12.19 30.38
CA GLY A 564 -1.62 -11.48 30.15
C GLY A 564 -0.42 -12.39 29.87
N ASP A 565 -0.54 -13.71 30.03
CA ASP A 565 0.54 -14.64 29.72
C ASP A 565 0.97 -14.54 28.27
N ARG A 566 2.28 -14.46 28.06
CA ARG A 566 2.91 -14.39 26.74
C ARG A 566 3.32 -15.79 26.30
N ILE A 567 2.81 -16.20 25.16
CA ILE A 567 3.01 -17.54 24.59
C ILE A 567 3.88 -17.38 23.35
N LEU A 568 4.94 -18.17 23.24
CA LEU A 568 5.74 -18.29 22.03
C LEU A 568 5.59 -19.71 21.49
N LEU A 569 5.05 -19.82 20.28
CA LEU A 569 4.94 -21.08 19.54
C LEU A 569 6.03 -21.14 18.47
N GLY A 570 6.78 -22.23 18.44
CA GLY A 570 7.93 -22.39 17.55
C GLY A 570 9.04 -21.39 17.86
N CYS A 571 9.44 -20.62 16.84
CA CYS A 571 10.51 -19.62 16.96
C CYS A 571 10.05 -18.17 16.74
N SER A 572 8.82 -17.93 16.31
CA SER A 572 8.41 -16.62 15.77
C SER A 572 6.98 -16.21 16.03
N HIS A 573 6.13 -17.09 16.56
CA HIS A 573 4.73 -16.78 16.80
C HIS A 573 4.52 -16.38 18.26
N PHE A 574 4.48 -15.08 18.51
CA PHE A 574 4.23 -14.52 19.83
C PHE A 574 2.76 -14.16 20.00
N PHE A 575 2.15 -14.63 21.09
CA PHE A 575 0.79 -14.34 21.46
C PHE A 575 0.70 -13.85 22.90
N ARG A 576 -0.39 -13.14 23.22
CA ARG A 576 -0.83 -12.87 24.59
C ARG A 576 -2.22 -13.44 24.78
N LEU A 577 -2.43 -14.12 25.91
CA LEU A 577 -3.76 -14.58 26.30
C LEU A 577 -4.56 -13.44 26.94
N ASN A 578 -5.80 -13.23 26.48
CA ASN A 578 -6.74 -12.33 27.12
C ASN A 578 -7.95 -13.10 27.69
N SER A 579 -8.25 -12.86 28.97
CA SER A 579 -9.41 -13.41 29.69
C SER A 579 -10.24 -12.25 30.25
N PRO A 580 -11.31 -11.82 29.56
CA PRO A 580 -12.07 -10.61 29.91
C PRO A 580 -12.77 -10.58 31.29
N GLY A 581 -12.70 -11.66 32.09
CA GLY A 581 -13.28 -11.75 33.43
C GLY A 581 -12.28 -11.87 34.59
N ASP A 582 -10.99 -12.06 34.29
CA ASP A 582 -9.92 -12.18 35.29
C ASP A 582 -9.17 -10.84 35.40
N LYS A 583 -9.70 -9.89 36.18
CA LYS A 583 -8.96 -8.69 36.60
C LYS A 583 -8.36 -8.84 37.99
#